data_AF-A0A968ZPI4-F1
#
_entry.id   AF-A0A968ZPI4-F1
#
_cell.length_a   1.000
_cell.length_b   1.000
_cell.length_c   1.000
_cell.angle_alpha   90.00
_cell.angle_beta   90.00
_cell.angle_gamma   90.00
#
_symmetry.space_group_name_H-M   'P 1'
#
loop_
_entity.id
_entity.type
_entity.pdbx_description
1 polymer ?
#
loop_
_entity_poly.entity_id
_entity_poly.type
_entity_poly.pdbx_seq_one_letter_code
_entity_poly.pdbx_strand_id
1 'polypeptide(L)'
;MVKLSPGKAACALCVLFSLCHFPRPLAAQSSINTTMESLDSAINGRLYTDTYLGVSGHPFYRDRTWKSGWVSMFGTLYYSERLNIDLASDDLLCLMNSAQHGSRVIRMCKVCIDSFQVDQSVFIPFRETPNQAEAGFYKVIYRGRSTFLKKNRKELVKSGADPRGCFWKGCITSGKKKGKPCAFGPRANCCETWGRSERPSKASSKPSKSIPGRQFNACCPN
;
A
#
# COMPACT_ATOMS: atom_id res chain seq x y z
N MET A 1 -21.04 -4.00 -71.58
CA MET A 1 -19.70 -4.58 -71.35
C MET A 1 -19.60 -4.90 -69.86
N VAL A 2 -19.88 -6.14 -69.45
CA VAL A 2 -19.89 -6.57 -68.05
C VAL A 2 -18.81 -7.65 -67.90
N LYS A 3 -17.78 -7.38 -67.09
CA LYS A 3 -16.74 -8.34 -66.72
C LYS A 3 -17.15 -9.02 -65.41
N LEU A 4 -17.61 -10.27 -65.51
CA LEU A 4 -17.70 -11.19 -64.38
C LEU A 4 -16.41 -12.00 -64.31
N SER A 5 -15.76 -11.98 -63.14
CA SER A 5 -14.57 -12.78 -62.84
C SER A 5 -14.96 -14.01 -62.03
N PRO A 6 -14.67 -15.24 -62.50
CA PRO A 6 -14.77 -16.46 -61.71
C PRO A 6 -13.40 -16.86 -61.16
N GLY A 7 -13.37 -17.46 -59.96
CA GLY A 7 -12.13 -18.07 -59.47
C GLY A 7 -12.18 -18.58 -58.04
N LYS A 8 -12.84 -19.72 -57.86
CA LYS A 8 -12.75 -20.55 -56.65
C LYS A 8 -11.32 -21.07 -56.47
N ALA A 9 -10.81 -21.13 -55.24
CA ALA A 9 -9.86 -22.16 -54.84
C ALA A 9 -9.92 -22.35 -53.32
N ALA A 10 -10.69 -23.35 -52.91
CA ALA A 10 -10.61 -23.94 -51.59
C ALA A 10 -9.25 -24.64 -51.47
N CYS A 11 -8.37 -24.13 -50.61
CA CYS A 11 -7.17 -24.85 -50.19
C CYS A 11 -7.44 -25.45 -48.81
N ALA A 12 -8.11 -26.61 -48.84
CA ALA A 12 -8.04 -27.58 -47.77
C ALA A 12 -6.66 -28.26 -47.87
N LEU A 13 -5.72 -27.86 -47.00
CA LEU A 13 -4.52 -28.64 -46.77
C LEU A 13 -4.47 -29.00 -45.29
N CYS A 14 -4.98 -30.20 -45.00
CA CYS A 14 -4.66 -30.96 -43.81
C CYS A 14 -3.14 -31.14 -43.72
N VAL A 15 -2.49 -30.43 -42.80
CA VAL A 15 -1.18 -30.85 -42.32
C VAL A 15 -1.40 -31.53 -40.97
N LEU A 16 -1.34 -32.85 -41.03
CA LEU A 16 -1.21 -33.76 -39.91
C LEU A 16 0.11 -33.47 -39.18
N PHE A 17 0.15 -32.42 -38.36
CA PHE A 17 1.24 -32.24 -37.41
C PHE A 17 0.95 -33.08 -36.17
N SER A 18 1.48 -34.30 -36.23
CA SER A 18 2.22 -34.96 -35.18
C SER A 18 1.69 -34.75 -33.76
N LEU A 19 1.12 -35.82 -33.22
CA LEU A 19 0.86 -36.07 -31.81
C LEU A 19 2.18 -36.03 -31.02
N CYS A 20 2.76 -34.83 -30.84
CA CYS A 20 3.76 -34.61 -29.83
C CYS A 20 3.03 -34.67 -28.49
N HIS A 21 3.10 -35.83 -27.84
CA HIS A 21 2.87 -35.97 -26.41
C HIS A 21 3.80 -35.01 -25.67
N PHE A 22 3.39 -33.76 -25.55
CA PHE A 22 3.98 -32.85 -24.59
C PHE A 22 3.55 -33.36 -23.22
N PRO A 23 4.47 -33.87 -22.37
CA PRO A 23 4.11 -34.22 -21.02
C PRO A 23 3.59 -32.95 -20.36
N ARG A 24 2.30 -32.93 -20.00
CA ARG A 24 1.72 -31.85 -19.19
C ARG A 24 2.48 -31.87 -17.86
N PRO A 25 3.27 -30.84 -17.51
CA PRO A 25 3.84 -30.78 -16.18
C PRO A 25 2.67 -30.45 -15.23
N LEU A 26 2.09 -31.48 -14.64
CA LEU A 26 1.21 -31.39 -13.48
C LEU A 26 2.08 -31.05 -12.26
N ALA A 27 2.63 -29.84 -12.24
CA ALA A 27 3.05 -29.23 -11.00
C ALA A 27 1.79 -28.71 -10.31
N ALA A 28 1.06 -29.62 -9.65
CA ALA A 28 0.12 -29.24 -8.62
C ALA A 28 0.93 -28.57 -7.50
N GLN A 29 1.09 -27.26 -7.58
CA GLN A 29 1.66 -26.48 -6.49
C GLN A 29 0.67 -26.60 -5.34
N SER A 30 0.99 -27.43 -4.35
CA SER A 30 0.29 -27.41 -3.07
C SER A 30 0.42 -25.99 -2.53
N SER A 31 -0.68 -25.24 -2.56
CA SER A 31 -0.76 -23.95 -1.91
C SER A 31 -0.78 -24.21 -0.41
N ILE A 32 0.40 -24.40 0.16
CA ILE A 32 0.55 -24.40 1.61
C ILE A 32 0.23 -22.97 2.01
N ASN A 33 -0.97 -22.75 2.53
CA ASN A 33 -1.36 -21.48 3.12
C ASN A 33 -0.54 -21.33 4.40
N THR A 34 0.70 -20.88 4.27
CA THR A 34 1.57 -20.64 5.41
C THR A 34 0.96 -19.48 6.20
N THR A 35 0.47 -19.80 7.40
CA THR A 35 -0.11 -18.82 8.31
C THR A 35 0.95 -17.85 8.79
N MET A 36 0.54 -16.62 9.10
CA MET A 36 1.41 -15.56 9.62
C MET A 36 2.12 -15.92 10.94
N GLU A 37 1.74 -16.99 11.63
CA GLU A 37 2.46 -17.46 12.83
C GLU A 37 3.81 -18.09 12.50
N SER A 38 3.92 -18.82 11.38
CA SER A 38 5.20 -19.35 10.87
C SER A 38 6.15 -18.24 10.41
N LEU A 39 5.64 -17.02 10.31
CA LEU A 39 6.32 -15.85 9.79
C LEU A 39 7.24 -15.19 10.82
N ASP A 40 6.94 -15.35 12.11
CA ASP A 40 7.74 -14.79 13.21
C ASP A 40 9.20 -15.29 13.17
N SER A 41 9.43 -16.52 12.67
CA SER A 41 10.77 -17.07 12.45
C SER A 41 11.34 -16.77 11.06
N ALA A 42 10.50 -16.52 10.06
CA ALA A 42 10.92 -16.33 8.67
C ALA A 42 11.24 -14.86 8.34
N ILE A 43 10.56 -13.92 8.99
CA ILE A 43 10.82 -12.50 8.86
C ILE A 43 11.76 -12.12 9.98
N ASN A 44 13.00 -11.80 9.62
CA ASN A 44 13.90 -10.99 10.43
C ASN A 44 13.34 -9.55 10.58
N GLY A 45 12.10 -9.45 11.07
CA GLY A 45 11.34 -8.22 11.22
C GLY A 45 11.82 -7.49 12.46
N ARG A 46 11.66 -6.18 12.46
CA ARG A 46 11.99 -5.36 13.62
C ARG A 46 10.71 -4.85 14.26
N LEU A 47 10.69 -4.72 15.59
CA LEU A 47 9.59 -4.04 16.26
C LEU A 47 9.50 -2.61 15.70
N TYR A 48 8.30 -2.21 15.29
CA TYR A 48 8.04 -0.86 14.83
C TYR A 48 7.85 0.05 16.04
N THR A 49 8.69 1.08 16.13
CA THR A 49 8.55 2.16 17.11
C THR A 49 8.12 3.40 16.36
N ASP A 50 7.02 4.02 16.78
CA ASP A 50 6.57 5.29 16.20
C ASP A 50 7.60 6.39 16.49
N THR A 51 8.19 6.94 15.43
CA THR A 51 9.21 7.99 15.51
C THR A 51 8.61 9.40 15.44
N TYR A 52 7.29 9.54 15.28
CA TYR A 52 6.63 10.80 14.93
C TYR A 52 5.80 11.39 16.08
N LEU A 53 6.37 11.38 17.30
CA LEU A 53 5.73 11.94 18.49
C LEU A 53 5.42 13.45 18.32
N GLY A 54 4.21 13.86 18.70
CA GLY A 54 3.77 15.26 18.63
C GLY A 54 3.41 15.77 17.23
N VAL A 55 3.45 14.93 16.19
CA VAL A 55 3.04 15.31 14.84
C VAL A 55 1.54 15.15 14.68
N SER A 56 0.88 16.20 14.15
CA SER A 56 -0.55 16.13 13.80
C SER A 56 -0.77 15.30 12.53
N GLY A 57 -1.79 14.42 12.57
CA GLY A 57 -2.14 13.53 11.46
C GLY A 57 -1.58 12.11 11.62
N HIS A 58 -1.27 11.43 10.53
CA HIS A 58 -0.63 10.11 10.57
C HIS A 58 0.25 9.85 9.33
N PRO A 59 1.34 9.06 9.46
CA PRO A 59 2.21 8.71 8.34
C PRO A 59 1.61 7.61 7.44
N PHE A 60 0.54 6.95 7.89
CA PHE A 60 0.03 5.75 7.22
C PHE A 60 -0.68 6.01 5.88
N TYR A 61 -0.73 4.99 5.03
CA TYR A 61 -1.44 5.00 3.75
C TYR A 61 -2.96 5.09 3.96
N ARG A 62 -3.57 6.13 3.37
CA ARG A 62 -4.99 6.52 3.51
C ARG A 62 -5.41 6.91 4.94
N ASP A 63 -5.41 5.96 5.87
CA ASP A 63 -5.93 6.12 7.24
C ASP A 63 -5.08 5.31 8.26
N ARG A 64 -5.43 5.37 9.55
CA ARG A 64 -4.73 4.63 10.63
C ARG A 64 -5.16 3.17 10.76
N THR A 65 -6.16 2.73 10.01
CA THR A 65 -6.77 1.42 10.20
C THR A 65 -5.96 0.33 9.50
N TRP A 66 -5.80 -0.80 10.17
CA TRP A 66 -5.19 -1.99 9.61
C TRP A 66 -6.12 -2.60 8.56
N LYS A 67 -5.54 -3.06 7.45
CA LYS A 67 -6.30 -3.64 6.33
C LYS A 67 -5.84 -5.07 6.05
N SER A 68 -6.74 -5.86 5.49
CA SER A 68 -6.39 -7.18 4.98
C SER A 68 -5.58 -7.08 3.69
N GLY A 69 -4.83 -8.14 3.40
CA GLY A 69 -4.02 -8.25 2.21
C GLY A 69 -3.07 -9.45 2.24
N TRP A 70 -2.04 -9.38 1.43
CA TRP A 70 -1.02 -10.43 1.32
C TRP A 70 0.35 -9.84 1.04
N VAL A 71 1.38 -10.60 1.35
CA VAL A 71 2.78 -10.24 1.11
C VAL A 71 3.45 -11.44 0.45
N SER A 72 4.05 -11.23 -0.73
CA SER A 72 4.92 -12.21 -1.38
C SER A 72 6.35 -11.96 -0.93
N MET A 73 6.99 -12.97 -0.37
CA MET A 73 8.41 -12.94 0.00
C MET A 73 9.10 -14.21 -0.49
N PHE A 74 10.18 -14.04 -1.25
CA PHE A 74 10.93 -15.13 -1.85
C PHE A 74 10.04 -16.11 -2.65
N GLY A 75 9.04 -15.57 -3.34
CA GLY A 75 8.05 -16.35 -4.10
C GLY A 75 6.96 -17.04 -3.28
N THR A 76 7.03 -16.99 -1.94
CA THR A 76 5.99 -17.53 -1.05
C THR A 76 4.99 -16.44 -0.69
N LEU A 77 3.70 -16.75 -0.78
CA LEU A 77 2.61 -15.83 -0.49
C LEU A 77 2.11 -16.01 0.95
N TYR A 78 2.07 -14.91 1.70
CA TYR A 78 1.61 -14.88 3.08
C TYR A 78 0.41 -13.94 3.21
N TYR A 79 -0.71 -14.45 3.71
CA TYR A 79 -1.92 -13.67 3.91
C TYR A 79 -1.96 -13.07 5.32
N SER A 80 -2.42 -11.82 5.43
CA SER A 80 -2.60 -11.14 6.72
C SER A 80 -3.82 -10.25 6.69
N GLU A 81 -4.56 -10.25 7.78
CA GLU A 81 -5.70 -9.36 7.96
C GLU A 81 -5.30 -7.96 8.47
N ARG A 82 -4.02 -7.77 8.80
CA ARG A 82 -3.58 -6.60 9.56
C ARG A 82 -2.27 -6.00 9.01
N LEU A 83 -2.35 -5.52 7.78
CA LEU A 83 -1.27 -4.79 7.10
C LEU A 83 -1.54 -3.28 7.07
N ASN A 84 -0.46 -2.49 7.14
CA ASN A 84 -0.50 -1.06 6.87
C ASN A 84 0.85 -0.60 6.29
N ILE A 85 0.90 0.58 5.68
CA ILE A 85 2.11 1.14 5.08
C ILE A 85 2.40 2.48 5.73
N ASP A 86 3.60 2.65 6.27
CA ASP A 86 4.12 3.96 6.67
C ASP A 86 4.69 4.66 5.43
N LEU A 87 4.04 5.71 4.94
CA LEU A 87 4.45 6.45 3.73
C LEU A 87 5.59 7.43 3.97
N ALA A 88 5.98 7.67 5.23
CA ALA A 88 7.06 8.56 5.57
C ALA A 88 8.40 7.82 5.60
N SER A 89 8.40 6.61 6.18
CA SER A 89 9.56 5.71 6.20
C SER A 89 9.57 4.69 5.07
N ASP A 90 8.47 4.61 4.30
CA ASP A 90 8.25 3.66 3.21
C ASP A 90 8.38 2.20 3.67
N ASP A 91 7.70 1.87 4.76
CA ASP A 91 7.77 0.57 5.42
C ASP A 91 6.43 -0.14 5.41
N LEU A 92 6.47 -1.46 5.16
CA LEU A 92 5.33 -2.34 5.32
C LEU A 92 5.28 -2.82 6.78
N LEU A 93 4.15 -2.57 7.41
CA LEU A 93 3.87 -2.90 8.80
C LEU A 93 2.86 -4.03 8.87
N CYS A 94 3.09 -4.98 9.78
CA CYS A 94 2.16 -6.05 10.10
C CYS A 94 1.84 -6.03 11.59
N LEU A 95 0.57 -5.98 11.96
CA LEU A 95 0.14 -6.11 13.35
C LEU A 95 -0.05 -7.59 13.68
N MET A 96 0.84 -8.12 14.51
CA MET A 96 0.82 -9.50 14.97
C MET A 96 0.22 -9.55 16.38
N ASN A 97 -0.66 -10.52 16.60
CA ASN A 97 -1.12 -10.87 17.94
C ASN A 97 -0.42 -12.14 18.37
N SER A 98 0.28 -12.09 19.48
CA SER A 98 0.78 -13.28 20.17
C SER A 98 -0.01 -13.46 21.46
N ALA A 99 -0.40 -14.70 21.77
CA ALA A 99 -1.02 -15.02 23.05
C ALA A 99 -0.10 -14.68 24.24
N GLN A 100 1.23 -14.76 24.04
CA GLN A 100 2.23 -14.54 25.10
C GLN A 100 2.68 -13.09 25.21
N HIS A 101 2.81 -12.39 24.07
CA HIS A 101 3.40 -11.05 24.01
C HIS A 101 2.40 -9.92 23.69
N GLY A 102 1.12 -10.26 23.55
CA GLY A 102 0.09 -9.32 23.15
C GLY A 102 0.23 -8.87 21.70
N SER A 103 -0.36 -7.70 21.38
CA SER A 103 -0.34 -7.13 20.04
C SER A 103 0.92 -6.29 19.83
N ARG A 104 1.69 -6.62 18.79
CA ARG A 104 2.92 -5.90 18.41
C ARG A 104 2.92 -5.57 16.93
N VAL A 105 3.47 -4.40 16.57
CA VAL A 105 3.62 -4.01 15.18
C VAL A 105 5.03 -4.38 14.72
N ILE A 106 5.11 -5.18 13.67
CA ILE A 106 6.36 -5.62 13.07
C ILE A 106 6.59 -4.87 11.77
N ARG A 107 7.75 -4.24 11.64
CA ARG A 107 8.28 -3.71 10.38
C ARG A 107 8.88 -4.88 9.58
N MET A 108 8.32 -5.12 8.40
CA MET A 108 8.77 -6.20 7.52
C MET A 108 10.09 -5.82 6.81
N CYS A 109 10.93 -6.82 6.52
CA CYS A 109 12.20 -6.60 5.83
C CYS A 109 11.98 -6.22 4.36
N LYS A 110 12.25 -4.97 3.97
CA LYS A 110 12.05 -4.45 2.61
C LYS A 110 12.72 -5.29 1.52
N VAL A 111 13.89 -5.86 1.82
CA VAL A 111 14.69 -6.63 0.85
C VAL A 111 14.06 -7.99 0.54
N CYS A 112 13.31 -8.54 1.49
CA CYS A 112 12.64 -9.84 1.37
C CYS A 112 11.29 -9.76 0.65
N ILE A 113 10.70 -8.57 0.51
CA ILE A 113 9.39 -8.39 -0.09
C ILE A 113 9.54 -8.34 -1.61
N ASP A 114 8.78 -9.17 -2.33
CA ASP A 114 8.70 -9.16 -3.79
C ASP A 114 7.56 -8.26 -4.28
N SER A 115 6.40 -8.40 -3.63
CA SER A 115 5.19 -7.60 -3.88
C SER A 115 4.22 -7.80 -2.73
N PHE A 116 3.24 -6.91 -2.59
CA PHE A 116 2.23 -7.06 -1.55
C PHE A 116 0.94 -6.34 -1.94
N GLN A 117 -0.15 -6.70 -1.28
CA GLN A 117 -1.45 -6.04 -1.36
C GLN A 117 -1.84 -5.53 0.02
N VAL A 118 -2.35 -4.31 0.07
CA VAL A 118 -3.02 -3.73 1.23
C VAL A 118 -4.36 -3.22 0.77
N ASP A 119 -5.44 -3.73 1.38
CA ASP A 119 -6.81 -3.53 0.91
C ASP A 119 -6.94 -3.98 -0.57
N GLN A 120 -7.34 -3.13 -1.49
CA GLN A 120 -7.46 -3.46 -2.92
C GLN A 120 -6.24 -3.01 -3.74
N SER A 121 -5.22 -2.44 -3.09
CA SER A 121 -4.07 -1.82 -3.76
C SER A 121 -2.87 -2.75 -3.76
N VAL A 122 -2.32 -3.03 -4.93
CA VAL A 122 -1.08 -3.81 -5.09
C VAL A 122 0.12 -2.87 -5.14
N PHE A 123 1.18 -3.24 -4.43
CA PHE A 123 2.43 -2.52 -4.32
C PHE A 123 3.61 -3.41 -4.70
N ILE A 124 4.62 -2.79 -5.31
CA ILE A 124 5.88 -3.45 -5.64
C ILE A 124 7.05 -2.60 -5.12
N PRO A 125 8.12 -3.23 -4.61
CA PRO A 125 9.36 -2.52 -4.31
C PRO A 125 10.01 -2.07 -5.61
N PHE A 126 10.57 -0.88 -5.57
CA PHE A 126 11.42 -0.33 -6.61
C PHE A 126 12.78 -0.03 -6.00
N ARG A 127 13.83 -0.56 -6.62
CA ARG A 127 15.21 -0.31 -6.19
C ARG A 127 15.74 0.88 -6.96
N GLU A 128 16.43 1.78 -6.26
CA GLU A 128 17.07 2.93 -6.90
C GLU A 128 18.09 2.44 -7.92
N THR A 129 18.07 3.08 -9.09
CA THR A 129 19.16 2.95 -10.06
C THR A 129 19.60 4.38 -10.43
N PRO A 130 20.86 4.59 -10.86
CA PRO A 130 21.47 5.92 -10.93
C PRO A 130 20.73 6.98 -11.76
N ASN A 131 19.78 6.57 -12.61
CA ASN A 131 19.01 7.44 -13.50
C ASN A 131 17.49 7.15 -13.47
N GLN A 132 16.98 6.49 -12.43
CA GLN A 132 15.56 6.12 -12.36
C GLN A 132 14.87 6.67 -11.11
N ALA A 133 13.60 6.30 -10.98
CA ALA A 133 12.73 6.70 -9.89
C ALA A 133 13.32 6.32 -8.51
N GLU A 134 13.03 7.15 -7.52
CA GLU A 134 13.46 7.00 -6.12
C GLU A 134 13.09 5.61 -5.58
N ALA A 135 13.98 4.99 -4.79
CA ALA A 135 13.69 3.70 -4.14
C ALA A 135 12.40 3.76 -3.32
N GLY A 136 11.69 2.64 -3.26
CA GLY A 136 10.61 2.44 -2.30
C GLY A 136 9.41 1.66 -2.82
N PHE A 137 8.26 1.75 -2.16
CA PHE A 137 7.05 1.05 -2.57
C PHE A 137 6.20 1.86 -3.56
N TYR A 138 5.92 1.25 -4.70
CA TYR A 138 5.11 1.84 -5.76
C TYR A 138 3.79 1.10 -5.87
N LYS A 139 2.69 1.85 -5.85
CA LYS A 139 1.36 1.34 -6.14
C LYS A 139 1.23 1.05 -7.63
N VAL A 140 0.78 -0.15 -7.97
CA VAL A 140 0.41 -0.53 -9.33
C VAL A 140 -0.96 0.06 -9.64
N ILE A 141 -1.02 1.01 -10.57
CA ILE A 141 -2.27 1.65 -11.01
C ILE A 141 -2.88 0.87 -12.18
N TYR A 142 -2.03 0.37 -13.08
CA TYR A 142 -2.44 -0.39 -14.25
C TYR A 142 -1.37 -1.39 -14.65
N ARG A 143 -1.79 -2.59 -15.06
CA ARG A 143 -0.92 -3.68 -15.51
C ARG A 143 -1.46 -4.24 -16.84
N GLY A 144 -0.79 -3.89 -17.95
CA GLY A 144 -1.08 -4.42 -19.28
C GLY A 144 0.22 -4.55 -20.09
N ARG A 145 0.23 -4.15 -21.37
CA ARG A 145 1.46 -4.06 -22.18
C ARG A 145 2.53 -3.13 -21.57
N SER A 146 2.08 -2.17 -20.76
CA SER A 146 2.94 -1.31 -19.95
C SER A 146 2.38 -1.26 -18.53
N THR A 147 3.27 -1.07 -17.55
CA THR A 147 2.89 -0.93 -16.14
C THR A 147 2.99 0.52 -15.71
N PHE A 148 1.89 1.06 -15.18
CA PHE A 148 1.86 2.40 -14.57
C PHE A 148 1.97 2.30 -13.07
N LEU A 149 2.93 3.05 -12.52
CA LEU A 149 3.30 3.01 -11.12
C LEU A 149 3.14 4.41 -10.50
N LYS A 150 2.63 4.45 -9.28
CA LYS A 150 2.46 5.68 -8.49
C LYS A 150 3.17 5.51 -7.16
N LYS A 151 4.06 6.43 -6.82
CA LYS A 151 4.65 6.51 -5.47
C LYS A 151 3.92 7.59 -4.67
N ASN A 152 3.49 7.21 -3.48
CA ASN A 152 2.91 8.13 -2.52
C ASN A 152 3.97 8.41 -1.46
N ARG A 153 4.15 9.67 -1.08
CA ARG A 153 5.07 10.07 -0.04
C ARG A 153 4.35 10.99 0.94
N LYS A 154 4.68 10.88 2.22
CA LYS A 154 4.31 11.88 3.22
C LYS A 154 5.58 12.54 3.74
N GLU A 155 5.59 13.86 3.75
CA GLU A 155 6.69 14.66 4.27
C GLU A 155 6.22 15.45 5.48
N LEU A 156 7.11 15.59 6.47
CA LEU A 156 6.88 16.45 7.62
C LEU A 156 7.11 17.90 7.21
N VAL A 157 6.10 18.73 7.42
CA VAL A 157 6.20 20.18 7.23
C VAL A 157 6.07 20.85 8.59
N LYS A 158 7.05 21.69 8.93
CA LYS A 158 6.96 22.56 10.10
C LYS A 158 5.86 23.59 9.86
N SER A 159 4.91 23.69 10.78
CA SER A 159 3.92 24.77 10.74
C SER A 159 4.61 26.08 11.09
N GLY A 160 4.56 27.07 10.20
CA GLY A 160 4.99 28.42 10.53
C GLY A 160 4.03 29.13 11.51
N ALA A 161 2.79 28.63 11.64
CA ALA A 161 1.75 29.24 12.47
C ALA A 161 1.71 28.71 13.91
N ASP A 162 2.32 27.55 14.16
CA ASP A 162 2.45 26.99 15.51
C ASP A 162 3.93 26.61 15.72
N PRO A 163 4.67 27.33 16.58
CA PRO A 163 6.08 27.03 16.85
C PRO A 163 6.31 25.63 17.43
N ARG A 164 5.25 24.91 17.83
CA ARG A 164 5.32 23.53 18.34
C ARG A 164 4.71 22.48 17.40
N GLY A 165 4.13 22.88 16.27
CA GLY A 165 3.34 21.99 15.42
C GLY A 165 4.05 21.52 14.15
N CYS A 166 4.27 20.21 14.02
CA CYS A 166 4.57 19.56 12.73
C CYS A 166 3.30 18.88 12.19
N PHE A 167 3.09 18.92 10.87
CA PHE A 167 1.99 18.20 10.22
C PHE A 167 2.46 17.44 8.99
N TRP A 168 1.72 16.39 8.63
CA TRP A 168 1.97 15.61 7.44
C TRP A 168 1.43 16.29 6.19
N LYS A 169 2.29 16.45 5.17
CA LYS A 169 1.89 16.87 3.83
C LYS A 169 2.05 15.68 2.86
N GLY A 170 0.99 15.37 2.13
CA GLY A 170 1.03 14.36 1.07
C GLY A 170 1.71 14.90 -0.18
N CYS A 171 2.58 14.10 -0.78
CA CYS A 171 3.20 14.34 -2.08
C CYS A 171 3.01 13.09 -2.96
N ILE A 172 2.70 13.31 -4.23
CA ILE A 172 2.45 12.24 -5.21
C ILE A 172 3.48 12.37 -6.32
N THR A 173 4.22 11.29 -6.60
CA THR A 173 5.09 11.20 -7.77
C THR A 173 4.61 10.07 -8.67
N SER A 174 4.39 10.37 -9.96
CA SER A 174 3.95 9.41 -10.97
C SER A 174 5.09 9.06 -11.92
N GLY A 175 5.36 7.77 -12.11
CA GLY A 175 6.39 7.27 -13.03
C GLY A 175 5.81 6.33 -14.09
N LYS A 176 6.31 6.42 -15.32
CA LYS A 176 5.88 5.57 -16.44
C LYS A 176 6.99 4.58 -16.81
N LYS A 177 6.79 3.28 -16.63
CA LYS A 177 7.74 2.24 -17.05
C LYS A 177 7.47 1.91 -18.53
N LYS A 178 8.18 2.57 -19.45
CA LYS A 178 8.22 2.23 -20.88
C LYS A 178 9.66 1.83 -21.25
N GLY A 179 9.81 0.83 -22.12
CA GLY A 179 11.09 0.34 -22.64
C GLY A 179 11.88 1.31 -23.53
N LYS A 180 11.85 2.62 -23.27
CA LYS A 180 12.80 3.64 -23.77
C LYS A 180 12.86 4.77 -22.74
N PRO A 181 14.04 5.32 -22.41
CA PRO A 181 14.18 6.37 -21.41
C PRO A 181 13.44 7.64 -21.87
N CYS A 182 12.49 8.11 -21.07
CA CYS A 182 11.98 9.46 -21.21
C CYS A 182 12.81 10.35 -20.28
N ALA A 183 13.46 11.37 -20.84
CA ALA A 183 14.15 12.40 -20.08
C ALA A 183 13.16 13.10 -19.15
N PHE A 184 13.34 12.94 -17.85
CA PHE A 184 12.59 13.67 -16.83
C PHE A 184 13.24 15.06 -16.66
N GLY A 185 12.54 16.11 -17.10
CA GLY A 185 12.87 17.49 -16.75
C GLY A 185 12.52 17.81 -15.28
N PRO A 186 13.08 18.88 -14.71
CA PRO A 186 12.95 19.19 -13.30
C PRO A 186 11.54 19.73 -12.96
N ARG A 187 10.88 19.03 -12.03
CA ARG A 187 9.87 19.51 -11.05
C ARG A 187 8.64 20.24 -11.59
N ALA A 188 7.55 19.48 -11.80
CA ALA A 188 6.19 20.00 -11.66
C ALA A 188 5.64 19.63 -10.27
N ASN A 189 5.41 20.65 -9.43
CA ASN A 189 4.83 20.49 -8.10
C ASN A 189 3.30 20.28 -8.21
N CYS A 190 2.84 19.04 -8.31
CA CYS A 190 1.42 18.73 -8.09
C CYS A 190 1.15 18.61 -6.58
N CYS A 191 0.82 19.73 -5.93
CA CYS A 191 0.31 19.75 -4.57
C CYS A 191 -1.22 19.59 -4.58
N GLU A 192 -1.72 18.38 -4.37
CA GLU A 192 -3.10 18.20 -3.91
C GLU A 192 -3.13 18.31 -2.39
N THR A 193 -3.69 19.41 -1.89
CA THR A 193 -4.04 19.56 -0.48
C THR A 193 -5.24 18.65 -0.18
N TRP A 194 -5.03 17.61 0.63
CA TRP A 194 -6.13 16.84 1.22
C TRP A 194 -6.78 17.71 2.29
N GLY A 195 -7.72 18.55 1.85
CA GLY A 195 -8.48 19.48 2.66
C GLY A 195 -9.61 18.78 3.41
N ARG A 196 -9.61 18.98 4.73
CA ARG A 196 -10.71 18.74 5.68
C ARG A 196 -12.10 18.98 5.08
N SER A 197 -12.96 17.97 5.11
CA SER A 197 -14.41 18.14 5.06
C SER A 197 -15.06 17.67 6.37
N GLU A 198 -14.70 18.30 7.48
CA GLU A 198 -15.54 18.31 8.67
C GLU A 198 -15.76 19.78 9.03
N ARG A 199 -16.83 20.35 8.48
CA ARG A 199 -17.43 21.57 9.04
C ARG A 199 -18.08 21.15 10.37
N PRO A 200 -17.73 21.75 11.50
CA PRO A 200 -18.56 21.61 12.70
C PRO A 200 -19.91 22.28 12.41
N SER A 201 -20.97 21.49 12.46
CA SER A 201 -22.33 22.01 12.51
C SER A 201 -22.45 22.89 13.76
N LYS A 202 -22.81 24.17 13.56
CA LYS A 202 -23.20 25.06 14.66
C LYS A 202 -24.46 24.49 15.30
N ALA A 203 -24.31 23.72 16.37
CA ALA A 203 -25.39 23.39 17.28
C ALA A 203 -25.72 24.64 18.10
N SER A 204 -26.87 25.24 17.79
CA SER A 204 -27.55 26.23 18.63
C SER A 204 -28.09 25.49 19.86
N SER A 205 -27.38 25.56 20.99
CA SER A 205 -27.92 25.16 22.29
C SER A 205 -28.46 26.40 23.02
N LYS A 206 -29.76 26.38 23.30
CA LYS A 206 -30.44 27.31 24.21
C LYS A 206 -29.94 27.07 25.65
N PRO A 207 -29.88 28.10 26.51
CA PRO A 207 -29.50 27.94 27.91
C PRO A 207 -30.62 27.23 28.70
N SER A 208 -30.32 26.06 29.26
CA SER A 208 -31.18 25.39 30.25
C SER A 208 -30.90 25.98 31.64
N LYS A 209 -31.98 26.19 32.37
CA LYS A 209 -32.02 26.82 33.69
C LYS A 209 -31.31 25.95 34.74
N SER A 210 -30.65 26.66 35.65
CA SER A 210 -30.05 26.23 36.91
C SER A 210 -30.89 25.25 37.73
N ILE A 211 -30.25 24.20 38.24
CA ILE A 211 -30.68 23.46 39.44
C ILE A 211 -29.50 23.51 40.43
N PRO A 212 -29.71 23.96 41.68
CA PRO A 212 -28.65 23.99 42.69
C PRO A 212 -28.52 22.64 43.41
N GLY A 213 -27.28 22.28 43.74
CA GLY A 213 -26.95 21.61 44.99
C GLY A 213 -26.84 20.08 44.95
N ARG A 214 -25.59 19.59 45.04
CA ARG A 214 -25.24 18.52 46.00
C ARG A 214 -23.74 18.50 46.24
N GLN A 215 -23.35 18.86 47.46
CA GLN A 215 -22.03 18.58 48.03
C GLN A 215 -21.93 17.07 48.30
N PHE A 216 -20.80 16.46 47.94
CA PHE A 216 -20.34 15.23 48.57
C PHE A 216 -18.84 15.33 48.84
N ASN A 217 -18.52 15.19 50.11
CA ASN A 217 -17.18 15.18 50.67
C ASN A 217 -16.49 13.83 50.46
N ALA A 218 -15.16 13.91 50.33
CA ALA A 218 -14.11 13.06 50.88
C ALA A 218 -14.17 11.52 50.75
N CYS A 219 -13.09 10.93 50.25
CA CYS A 219 -12.09 10.24 51.07
C CYS A 219 -11.11 9.45 50.19
N CYS A 220 -9.81 9.72 50.32
CA CYS A 220 -8.75 8.77 49.98
C CYS A 220 -8.46 7.89 51.20
N PRO A 221 -7.98 6.66 51.01
CA PRO A 221 -7.06 6.05 51.95
C PRO A 221 -5.69 5.75 51.31
N ASN A 222 -4.72 5.68 52.22
CA ASN A 222 -3.27 5.52 52.05
C ASN A 222 -2.81 4.41 51.10
#